data_AF-X1KVZ1-F1
#
_entry.id   AF-X1KVZ1-F1
#
_cell.length_a   1.000
_cell.length_b   1.000
_cell.length_c   1.000
_cell.angle_alpha   90.00
_cell.angle_beta   90.00
_cell.angle_gamma   90.00
#
_symmetry.space_group_name_H-M   'P 1'
#
loop_
_entity.id
_entity.type
_entity.pdbx_description
1 polymer ?
#
loop_
_entity_poly.entity_id
_entity_poly.type
_entity_poly.pdbx_seq_one_letter_code
_entity_poly.pdbx_strand_id
1 'polypeptide(L)'
;IKSIVPKYVRISRVLRDIPAKFIVGGLKDSLRDVVKQRMKQQAIECKCIRCREYGHRAQDGWEIGEPRIVKMDYEASGGKEVFLSFEDENETLFGLLRMRIQSKPIARLGPGISGNLALIRELHIYGPEVALSQRNPTAAQHKGLGKALLREAERIAGEEFQVPRMVVLSGIGAKEYYREFGYSSQEDYMVKKL
;
A
#
# COMPACT_ATOMS: atom_id res chain seq x y z
N ILE A 1 -13.02 -10.65 13.91
CA ILE A 1 -11.76 -10.47 13.13
C ILE A 1 -11.77 -9.13 12.39
N LYS A 2 -12.63 -8.88 11.39
CA LYS A 2 -12.59 -7.61 10.61
C LYS A 2 -12.69 -6.33 11.46
N SER A 3 -13.27 -6.41 12.66
CA SER A 3 -13.38 -5.34 13.64
C SER A 3 -12.07 -4.93 14.33
N ILE A 4 -11.07 -5.81 14.36
CA ILE A 4 -9.80 -5.60 15.07
C ILE A 4 -8.60 -5.47 14.13
N VAL A 5 -8.83 -5.52 12.81
CA VAL A 5 -7.77 -5.54 11.82
C VAL A 5 -7.19 -4.13 11.64
N PRO A 6 -5.86 -3.96 11.80
CA PRO A 6 -5.22 -2.66 11.63
C PRO A 6 -5.36 -2.07 10.22
N LYS A 7 -5.25 -0.75 10.13
CA LYS A 7 -5.34 0.03 8.89
C LYS A 7 -4.31 -0.35 7.82
N TYR A 8 -3.15 -0.86 8.22
CA TYR A 8 -2.09 -1.31 7.30
C TYR A 8 -2.30 -2.74 6.77
N VAL A 9 -3.33 -3.46 7.21
CA VAL A 9 -3.58 -4.85 6.77
C VAL A 9 -4.57 -4.85 5.62
N ARG A 10 -4.26 -5.62 4.57
CA ARG A 10 -5.17 -5.90 3.47
C ARG A 10 -5.72 -7.32 3.58
N ILE A 11 -7.04 -7.45 3.74
CA ILE A 11 -7.70 -8.75 3.75
C ILE A 11 -8.02 -9.13 2.31
N SER A 12 -7.49 -10.26 1.83
CA SER A 12 -7.82 -10.79 0.51
C SER A 12 -9.33 -11.05 0.36
N ARG A 13 -9.82 -11.06 -0.88
CA ARG A 13 -11.20 -11.48 -1.13
C ARG A 13 -11.34 -12.92 -0.65
N VAL A 14 -12.36 -13.18 0.18
CA VAL A 14 -12.75 -14.53 0.55
C VAL A 14 -13.42 -15.15 -0.68
N LEU A 15 -12.60 -15.65 -1.59
CA LEU A 15 -13.01 -16.46 -2.72
C LEU A 15 -12.61 -17.89 -2.44
N ARG A 16 -13.44 -18.82 -2.93
CA ARG A 16 -13.03 -20.20 -3.08
C ARG A 16 -13.02 -20.50 -4.57
N ASP A 17 -11.88 -20.97 -5.04
CA ASP A 17 -11.76 -21.53 -6.38
C ASP A 17 -12.31 -22.97 -6.45
N ILE A 18 -13.00 -23.42 -5.39
CA ILE A 18 -13.63 -24.73 -5.28
C ILE A 18 -15.13 -24.59 -5.57
N PRO A 19 -15.63 -25.19 -6.67
CA PRO A 19 -17.05 -25.21 -6.98
C PRO A 19 -17.88 -25.84 -5.84
N ALA A 20 -19.03 -25.26 -5.53
CA ALA A 20 -19.88 -25.68 -4.41
C ALA A 20 -20.29 -27.16 -4.45
N LYS A 21 -20.41 -27.75 -5.65
CA LYS A 21 -20.72 -29.17 -5.85
C LYS A 21 -19.68 -30.13 -5.26
N PHE A 22 -18.45 -29.68 -5.07
CA PHE A 22 -17.37 -30.48 -4.48
C PHE A 22 -17.24 -30.29 -2.96
N ILE A 23 -18.13 -29.50 -2.34
CA ILE A 23 -18.10 -29.22 -0.90
C ILE A 23 -19.00 -30.23 -0.18
N VAL A 24 -18.37 -31.20 0.49
CA VAL A 24 -19.05 -32.26 1.25
C VAL A 24 -19.46 -31.79 2.66
N GLY A 25 -18.77 -30.79 3.22
CA GLY A 25 -19.09 -30.20 4.53
C GLY A 25 -18.59 -28.76 4.65
N GLY A 26 -19.28 -27.95 5.45
CA GLY A 26 -19.03 -26.53 5.61
C GLY A 26 -19.88 -25.64 4.69
N LEU A 27 -19.60 -24.35 4.69
CA LEU A 27 -20.39 -23.34 3.96
C LEU A 27 -20.23 -23.49 2.46
N LYS A 28 -21.31 -23.39 1.68
CA LYS A 28 -21.26 -23.49 0.20
C LYS A 28 -21.22 -22.13 -0.49
N ASP A 29 -21.73 -21.09 0.16
CA ASP A 29 -21.82 -19.74 -0.39
C ASP A 29 -20.73 -18.79 0.14
N SER A 30 -20.62 -17.63 -0.50
CA SER A 30 -19.76 -16.52 -0.07
C SER A 30 -20.33 -15.86 1.18
N LEU A 31 -19.57 -15.89 2.28
CA LEU A 31 -19.92 -15.22 3.54
C LEU A 31 -19.78 -13.69 3.50
N ARG A 32 -19.26 -13.12 2.41
CA ARG A 32 -18.85 -11.71 2.37
C ARG A 32 -20.01 -10.77 2.72
N ASP A 33 -21.17 -10.97 2.09
CA ASP A 33 -22.30 -10.06 2.21
C ASP A 33 -22.98 -10.22 3.57
N VAL A 34 -23.08 -11.46 4.06
CA VAL A 34 -23.58 -11.77 5.42
C VAL A 34 -22.72 -11.07 6.49
N VAL A 35 -21.39 -11.14 6.36
CA VAL A 35 -20.48 -10.47 7.29
C VAL A 35 -20.64 -8.94 7.19
N LYS A 36 -20.76 -8.38 5.98
CA LYS A 36 -20.95 -6.93 5.77
C LYS A 36 -22.26 -6.45 6.40
N GLN A 37 -23.36 -7.18 6.21
CA GLN A 37 -24.66 -6.87 6.81
C GLN A 37 -24.62 -6.93 8.34
N ARG A 38 -24.03 -7.99 8.91
CA ARG A 38 -23.93 -8.13 10.37
C ARG A 38 -23.08 -7.03 11.00
N MET A 39 -21.97 -6.66 10.36
CA MET A 39 -21.15 -5.53 10.79
C MET A 39 -21.94 -4.21 10.78
N LYS A 40 -22.74 -3.95 9.73
CA LYS A 40 -23.62 -2.78 9.65
C LYS A 40 -24.67 -2.76 10.77
N GLN A 41 -25.30 -3.90 11.05
CA GLN A 41 -26.28 -4.03 12.15
C GLN A 41 -25.66 -3.75 13.52
N GLN A 42 -24.37 -4.05 13.69
CA GLN A 42 -23.64 -3.80 14.94
C GLN A 42 -22.94 -2.43 14.96
N ALA A 43 -23.15 -1.59 13.94
CA ALA A 43 -22.44 -0.31 13.76
C ALA A 43 -20.90 -0.45 13.80
N ILE A 44 -20.37 -1.59 13.36
CA ILE A 44 -18.93 -1.86 13.29
C ILE A 44 -18.45 -1.64 11.86
N GLU A 45 -17.43 -0.80 11.68
CA GLU A 45 -16.76 -0.63 10.40
C GLU A 45 -15.45 -1.44 10.34
N CYS A 46 -15.14 -2.00 9.17
CA CYS A 46 -13.85 -2.64 8.93
C CYS A 46 -12.83 -1.62 8.44
N LYS A 47 -11.73 -1.43 9.18
CA LYS A 47 -10.68 -0.45 8.83
C LYS A 47 -9.54 -1.01 7.97
N CYS A 48 -9.63 -2.27 7.51
CA CYS A 48 -8.61 -2.84 6.63
C CYS A 48 -8.52 -2.09 5.29
N ILE A 49 -7.36 -2.17 4.64
CA ILE A 49 -7.08 -1.54 3.33
C ILE A 49 -8.22 -1.79 2.36
N ARG A 50 -8.60 -3.06 2.13
CA ARG A 50 -9.63 -3.46 1.16
C ARG A 50 -10.98 -2.79 1.36
N CYS A 51 -11.40 -2.54 2.61
CA CYS A 51 -12.68 -1.90 2.88
C CYS A 51 -12.65 -0.38 2.69
N ARG A 52 -11.44 0.20 2.62
CA ARG A 52 -11.21 1.63 2.49
C ARG A 52 -10.77 2.05 1.09
N GLU A 53 -10.33 1.12 0.23
CA GLU A 53 -9.90 1.41 -1.15
C GLU A 53 -10.93 2.27 -1.89
N TYR A 54 -10.48 3.36 -2.51
CA TYR A 54 -11.31 4.31 -3.26
C TYR A 54 -12.32 3.63 -4.19
N GLY A 55 -11.88 2.66 -5.00
CA GLY A 55 -12.77 1.97 -5.94
C GLY A 55 -13.91 1.20 -5.26
N HIS A 56 -13.68 0.63 -4.07
CA HIS A 56 -14.72 -0.05 -3.31
C HIS A 56 -15.70 0.91 -2.67
N ARG A 57 -15.22 2.03 -2.12
CA ARG A 57 -16.07 3.04 -1.49
C ARG A 57 -16.89 3.85 -2.48
N ALA A 58 -16.30 4.21 -3.62
CA ALA A 58 -17.01 4.85 -4.72
C ALA A 58 -18.15 3.97 -5.24
N GLN A 59 -17.90 2.66 -5.42
CA GLN A 59 -18.94 1.70 -5.82
C GLN A 59 -20.05 1.54 -4.76
N ASP A 60 -19.69 1.61 -3.48
CA ASP A 60 -20.63 1.55 -2.35
C ASP A 60 -21.37 2.89 -2.10
N GLY A 61 -21.15 3.92 -2.93
CA GLY A 61 -21.86 5.20 -2.86
C GLY A 61 -21.39 6.14 -1.74
N TRP A 62 -20.15 5.98 -1.26
CA TRP A 62 -19.58 6.87 -0.26
C TRP A 62 -19.27 8.26 -0.83
N GLU A 63 -19.43 9.28 0.01
CA GLU A 63 -18.93 10.62 -0.28
C GLU A 63 -17.39 10.62 -0.22
N ILE A 64 -16.77 11.09 -1.29
CA ILE A 64 -15.32 11.11 -1.48
C ILE A 64 -14.81 12.51 -1.16
N GLY A 65 -13.96 12.62 -0.14
CA GLY A 65 -13.36 13.89 0.27
C GLY A 65 -12.00 14.15 -0.37
N GLU A 66 -11.33 15.19 0.13
CA GLU A 66 -9.98 15.56 -0.30
C GLU A 66 -8.92 14.66 0.35
N PRO A 67 -8.01 14.02 -0.43
CA PRO A 67 -6.96 13.18 0.12
C PRO A 67 -5.86 13.97 0.83
N ARG A 68 -5.49 13.54 2.04
CA ARG A 68 -4.32 14.02 2.80
C ARG A 68 -3.36 12.88 3.14
N ILE A 69 -2.09 13.21 3.35
CA ILE A 69 -1.11 12.21 3.76
C ILE A 69 -1.28 11.86 5.25
N VAL A 70 -1.25 10.58 5.56
CA VAL A 70 -1.33 10.02 6.90
C VAL A 70 -0.17 9.06 7.09
N LYS A 71 0.47 9.13 8.27
CA LYS A 71 1.58 8.27 8.66
C LYS A 71 1.19 7.39 9.85
N MET A 72 1.58 6.12 9.80
CA MET A 72 1.44 5.17 10.90
C MET A 72 2.71 4.34 11.05
N ASP A 73 3.33 4.40 12.23
CA ASP A 73 4.50 3.59 12.57
C ASP A 73 4.08 2.35 13.36
N TYR A 74 4.72 1.21 13.11
CA TYR A 74 4.54 -0.01 13.92
C TYR A 74 5.80 -0.88 13.90
N GLU A 75 5.95 -1.72 14.93
CA GLU A 75 7.04 -2.69 15.00
C GLU A 75 6.64 -4.01 14.33
N ALA A 76 7.54 -4.58 13.55
CA ALA A 76 7.34 -5.90 12.95
C ALA A 76 8.68 -6.62 12.77
N SER A 77 8.74 -7.87 13.24
CA SER A 77 9.90 -8.77 13.07
C SER A 77 11.23 -8.11 13.47
N GLY A 78 11.26 -7.40 14.61
CA GLY A 78 12.45 -6.74 15.15
C GLY A 78 12.94 -5.53 14.35
N GLY A 79 12.10 -4.94 13.51
CA GLY A 79 12.37 -3.66 12.83
C GLY A 79 11.16 -2.74 12.84
N LYS A 80 11.36 -1.52 12.31
CA LYS A 80 10.32 -0.49 12.29
C LYS A 80 9.70 -0.37 10.90
N GLU A 81 8.38 -0.36 10.85
CA GLU A 81 7.58 -0.17 9.66
C GLU A 81 6.94 1.21 9.70
N VAL A 82 6.94 1.90 8.57
CA VAL A 82 6.29 3.18 8.32
C VAL A 82 5.27 2.95 7.20
N PHE A 83 4.00 3.09 7.54
CA PHE A 83 2.89 3.02 6.60
C PHE A 83 2.43 4.44 6.28
N LEU A 84 2.66 4.88 5.05
CA LEU A 84 2.17 6.13 4.51
C LEU A 84 0.94 5.85 3.66
N SER A 85 -0.05 6.73 3.73
CA SER A 85 -1.28 6.61 2.95
C SER A 85 -1.85 7.97 2.60
N PHE A 86 -2.50 8.06 1.45
CA PHE A 86 -3.42 9.16 1.16
C PHE A 86 -4.83 8.75 1.55
N GLU A 87 -5.41 9.46 2.52
CA GLU A 87 -6.75 9.19 3.07
C GLU A 87 -7.59 10.48 3.11
N ASP A 88 -8.91 10.42 2.91
CA ASP A 88 -9.83 11.55 3.16
C ASP A 88 -10.37 11.56 4.61
N GLU A 89 -11.28 12.49 4.93
CA GLU A 89 -11.98 12.59 6.23
C GLU A 89 -12.74 11.32 6.61
N ASN A 90 -13.25 10.60 5.62
CA ASN A 90 -13.97 9.34 5.81
C ASN A 90 -13.01 8.15 5.93
N GLU A 91 -11.70 8.36 5.79
CA GLU A 91 -10.63 7.35 5.71
C GLU A 91 -10.61 6.56 4.40
N THR A 92 -11.12 7.13 3.31
CA THR A 92 -11.08 6.52 1.97
C THR A 92 -9.65 6.52 1.49
N LEU A 93 -9.15 5.36 1.09
CA LEU A 93 -7.74 5.14 0.76
C LEU A 93 -7.50 5.30 -0.74
N PHE A 94 -6.72 6.31 -1.12
CA PHE A 94 -6.36 6.64 -2.50
C PHE A 94 -4.99 6.09 -2.89
N GLY A 95 -4.13 5.82 -1.93
CA GLY A 95 -2.81 5.24 -2.18
C GLY A 95 -2.08 4.93 -0.89
N LEU A 96 -1.08 4.06 -0.96
CA LEU A 96 -0.27 3.65 0.16
C LEU A 96 1.18 3.43 -0.23
N LEU A 97 2.07 3.57 0.75
CA LEU A 97 3.47 3.19 0.68
C LEU A 97 3.88 2.49 1.97
N ARG A 98 4.56 1.35 1.84
CA ARG A 98 5.13 0.59 2.95
C ARG A 98 6.63 0.73 2.94
N MET A 99 7.17 1.42 3.94
CA MET A 99 8.62 1.55 4.14
C MET A 99 9.04 0.81 5.40
N ARG A 100 10.13 0.07 5.31
CA ARG A 100 10.77 -0.59 6.44
C ARG A 100 12.13 0.02 6.70
N ILE A 101 12.41 0.40 7.94
CA ILE A 101 13.76 0.74 8.36
C ILE A 101 14.49 -0.54 8.73
N GLN A 102 15.56 -0.81 8.00
CA GLN A 102 16.30 -2.06 8.08
C GLN A 102 17.74 -1.74 8.50
N SER A 103 18.18 -2.34 9.60
CA SER A 103 19.57 -2.27 10.05
C SER A 103 20.47 -3.37 9.47
N LYS A 104 19.86 -4.47 9.00
CA LYS A 104 20.58 -5.60 8.40
C LYS A 104 20.76 -5.39 6.89
N PRO A 105 21.94 -5.72 6.33
CA PRO A 105 22.16 -5.64 4.89
C PRO A 105 21.22 -6.60 4.14
N ILE A 106 20.82 -6.20 2.93
CA ILE A 106 20.07 -7.07 2.01
C ILE A 106 21.10 -7.91 1.25
N ALA A 107 21.16 -9.21 1.54
CA ALA A 107 22.20 -10.11 1.02
C ALA A 107 22.39 -10.05 -0.51
N ARG A 108 21.30 -9.84 -1.27
CA ARG A 108 21.33 -9.75 -2.74
C ARG A 108 21.93 -8.46 -3.29
N LEU A 109 22.03 -7.38 -2.50
CA LEU A 109 22.59 -6.10 -2.96
C LEU A 109 24.12 -6.05 -2.88
N GLY A 110 24.74 -7.15 -2.44
CA GLY A 110 26.19 -7.27 -2.31
C GLY A 110 26.78 -6.50 -1.12
N PRO A 111 28.09 -6.71 -0.85
CA PRO A 111 28.77 -6.11 0.31
C PRO A 111 28.91 -4.58 0.25
N GLY A 112 28.68 -3.94 -0.91
CA GLY A 112 28.76 -2.49 -1.11
C GLY A 112 27.58 -1.69 -0.53
N ILE A 113 26.52 -2.37 -0.09
CA ILE A 113 25.39 -1.75 0.63
C ILE A 113 25.41 -2.21 2.08
N SER A 114 26.32 -1.61 2.84
CA SER A 114 26.44 -1.78 4.30
C SER A 114 25.78 -0.61 5.03
N GLY A 115 25.10 -0.89 6.15
CA GLY A 115 24.51 0.11 7.04
C GLY A 115 22.98 0.14 7.02
N ASN A 116 22.42 1.04 7.82
CA ASN A 116 20.97 1.25 7.90
C ASN A 116 20.43 1.73 6.55
N LEU A 117 19.28 1.21 6.13
CA LEU A 117 18.61 1.61 4.90
C LEU A 117 17.10 1.66 5.08
N ALA A 118 16.44 2.42 4.22
CA ALA A 118 14.98 2.39 4.08
C ALA A 118 14.60 1.51 2.89
N LEU A 119 13.76 0.51 3.12
CA LEU A 119 13.24 -0.39 2.09
C LEU A 119 11.77 -0.09 1.82
N ILE A 120 11.45 0.46 0.66
CA ILE A 120 10.08 0.51 0.14
C ILE A 120 9.71 -0.89 -0.37
N ARG A 121 8.71 -1.49 0.27
CA ARG A 121 8.21 -2.84 -0.04
C ARG A 121 7.00 -2.81 -0.96
N GLU A 122 6.25 -1.73 -0.94
CA GLU A 122 5.04 -1.54 -1.72
C GLU A 122 4.81 -0.03 -1.90
N LEU A 123 4.49 0.37 -3.12
CA LEU A 123 3.86 1.65 -3.45
C LEU A 123 2.69 1.31 -4.36
N HIS A 124 1.49 1.72 -3.97
CA HIS A 124 0.28 1.39 -4.70
C HIS A 124 -0.71 2.55 -4.66
N ILE A 125 -1.24 2.92 -5.82
CA ILE A 125 -2.25 3.98 -5.96
C ILE A 125 -3.55 3.33 -6.44
N TYR A 126 -4.65 3.64 -5.76
CA TYR A 126 -5.98 3.16 -6.09
C TYR A 126 -6.67 4.14 -7.03
N GLY A 127 -7.22 3.64 -8.12
CA GLY A 127 -7.91 4.43 -9.13
C GLY A 127 -7.79 3.77 -10.51
N PRO A 128 -8.48 4.28 -11.54
CA PRO A 128 -8.32 3.78 -12.89
C PRO A 128 -6.86 3.95 -13.32
N GLU A 129 -6.19 2.83 -13.64
CA GLU A 129 -4.92 2.82 -14.36
C GLU A 129 -5.20 3.38 -15.76
N VAL A 130 -4.94 4.67 -15.96
CA VAL A 130 -5.07 5.25 -17.30
C VAL A 130 -3.73 5.10 -18.00
N ALA A 131 -3.74 4.47 -19.16
CA ALA A 131 -2.60 4.46 -20.07
C ALA A 131 -2.11 5.90 -20.27
N LEU A 132 -0.78 6.08 -20.37
CA LEU A 132 -0.08 7.37 -20.47
C LEU A 132 -0.62 8.37 -21.52
N SER A 133 -1.51 7.94 -22.42
CA SER A 133 -2.06 8.70 -23.54
C SER A 133 -3.38 9.42 -23.29
N GLN A 134 -4.12 9.16 -22.20
CA GLN A 134 -5.40 9.84 -21.94
C GLN A 134 -5.34 10.80 -20.75
N ARG A 135 -5.44 12.10 -21.05
CA ARG A 135 -5.49 13.18 -20.04
C ARG A 135 -6.89 13.24 -19.43
N ASN A 136 -7.14 12.42 -18.40
CA ASN A 136 -8.32 12.56 -17.54
C ASN A 136 -7.92 13.34 -16.27
N PRO A 137 -8.62 14.43 -15.88
CA PRO A 137 -8.26 15.24 -14.71
C PRO A 137 -8.13 14.43 -13.41
N THR A 138 -9.02 13.46 -13.20
CA THR A 138 -8.98 12.55 -12.04
C THR A 138 -7.75 11.64 -12.06
N ALA A 139 -7.28 11.25 -13.24
CA ALA A 139 -6.06 10.45 -13.41
C ALA A 139 -4.79 11.28 -13.18
N ALA A 140 -4.82 12.57 -13.53
CA ALA A 140 -3.73 13.50 -13.23
C ALA A 140 -3.54 13.68 -11.71
N GLN A 141 -4.63 13.73 -10.94
CA GLN A 141 -4.61 13.73 -9.47
C GLN A 141 -3.93 12.45 -8.93
N HIS A 142 -4.31 11.28 -9.45
CA HIS A 142 -3.71 10.00 -9.03
C HIS A 142 -2.22 9.88 -9.39
N LYS A 143 -1.78 10.45 -10.52
CA LYS A 143 -0.36 10.46 -10.91
C LYS A 143 0.51 11.26 -9.92
N GLY A 144 -0.06 12.27 -9.26
CA GLY A 144 0.64 13.07 -8.23
C GLY A 144 0.81 12.35 -6.89
N LEU A 145 -0.13 11.47 -6.51
CA LEU A 145 -0.13 10.82 -5.20
C LEU A 145 1.08 9.90 -5.00
N GLY A 146 1.44 9.10 -6.01
CA GLY A 146 2.61 8.21 -5.91
C GLY A 146 3.91 8.99 -5.71
N LYS A 147 4.07 10.09 -6.46
CA LYS A 147 5.22 10.99 -6.33
C LYS A 147 5.28 11.64 -4.95
N ALA A 148 4.14 12.08 -4.42
CA ALA A 148 4.07 12.69 -3.09
C ALA A 148 4.40 11.66 -1.98
N LEU A 149 3.88 10.43 -2.07
CA LEU A 149 4.22 9.35 -1.13
C LEU A 149 5.72 9.02 -1.17
N LEU A 150 6.29 8.91 -2.37
CA LEU A 150 7.72 8.61 -2.52
C LEU A 150 8.60 9.71 -1.92
N ARG A 151 8.28 10.98 -2.19
CA ARG A 151 8.99 12.13 -1.60
C ARG A 151 8.89 12.18 -0.09
N GLU A 152 7.70 11.92 0.46
CA GLU A 152 7.54 11.90 1.92
C GLU A 152 8.29 10.72 2.54
N ALA A 153 8.33 9.56 1.88
CA ALA A 153 9.15 8.44 2.32
C ALA A 153 10.64 8.83 2.33
N GLU A 154 11.15 9.47 1.27
CA GLU A 154 12.54 9.96 1.20
C GLU A 154 12.85 10.96 2.32
N ARG A 155 11.95 11.91 2.57
CA ARG A 155 12.06 12.89 3.66
C ARG A 155 12.13 12.20 5.02
N ILE A 156 11.18 11.31 5.32
CA ILE A 156 11.15 10.56 6.59
C ILE A 156 12.44 9.73 6.76
N ALA A 157 12.87 9.05 5.69
CA ALA A 157 14.07 8.22 5.71
C ALA A 157 15.34 9.05 6.00
N GLY A 158 15.51 10.19 5.33
CA GLY A 158 16.69 11.05 5.49
C GLY A 158 16.67 11.90 6.76
N GLU A 159 15.54 12.52 7.09
CA GLU A 159 15.44 13.49 8.19
C GLU A 159 15.16 12.82 9.54
N GLU A 160 14.24 11.85 9.59
CA GLU A 160 13.81 11.24 10.85
C GLU A 160 14.63 10.00 11.22
N PHE A 161 14.96 9.17 10.23
CA PHE A 161 15.72 7.93 10.45
C PHE A 161 17.21 8.04 10.09
N GLN A 162 17.61 9.16 9.47
CA GLN A 162 19.01 9.44 9.10
C GLN A 162 19.65 8.28 8.31
N VAL A 163 18.86 7.62 7.46
CA VAL A 163 19.37 6.54 6.62
C VAL A 163 20.01 7.12 5.36
N PRO A 164 21.22 6.68 4.98
CA PRO A 164 21.94 7.23 3.84
C PRO A 164 21.37 6.83 2.48
N ARG A 165 20.46 5.84 2.45
CA ARG A 165 19.99 5.21 1.20
C ARG A 165 18.57 4.69 1.31
N MET A 166 17.87 4.78 0.19
CA MET A 166 16.57 4.17 -0.04
C MET A 166 16.67 3.09 -1.12
N VAL A 167 15.97 1.98 -0.86
CA VAL A 167 15.90 0.81 -1.73
C VAL A 167 14.43 0.51 -2.00
N VAL A 168 14.08 0.20 -3.24
CA VAL A 168 12.71 -0.17 -3.62
C VAL A 168 12.71 -1.57 -4.22
N LEU A 169 11.84 -2.43 -3.69
CA LEU A 169 11.52 -3.70 -4.34
C LEU A 169 10.54 -3.43 -5.48
N SER A 170 11.05 -3.29 -6.71
CA SER A 170 10.26 -2.96 -7.88
C SER A 170 10.14 -4.14 -8.83
N GLY A 171 8.91 -4.46 -9.23
CA GLY A 171 8.69 -5.32 -10.39
C GLY A 171 9.32 -4.73 -11.67
N ILE A 172 9.66 -5.59 -12.63
CA ILE A 172 10.36 -5.21 -13.87
C ILE A 172 9.64 -4.05 -14.59
N GLY A 173 8.32 -4.11 -14.71
CA GLY A 173 7.50 -3.10 -15.40
C GLY A 173 7.38 -1.75 -14.67
N ALA A 174 7.78 -1.66 -13.40
CA ALA A 174 7.69 -0.43 -12.61
C ALA A 174 9.05 0.27 -12.44
N LYS A 175 10.17 -0.32 -12.91
CA LYS A 175 11.50 0.26 -12.73
C LYS A 175 11.65 1.66 -13.35
N GLU A 176 11.04 1.88 -14.52
CA GLU A 176 11.12 3.16 -15.24
C GLU A 176 10.53 4.32 -14.43
N TYR A 177 9.43 4.07 -13.72
CA TYR A 177 8.82 5.05 -12.82
C TYR A 177 9.82 5.57 -11.80
N TYR A 178 10.62 4.70 -11.18
CA TYR A 178 11.61 5.10 -10.18
C TYR A 178 12.84 5.78 -10.79
N ARG A 179 13.20 5.49 -12.05
CA ARG A 179 14.31 6.17 -12.74
C ARG A 179 14.05 7.67 -12.87
N GLU A 180 12.80 8.07 -13.12
CA GLU A 180 12.40 9.47 -13.16
C GLU A 180 12.66 10.22 -11.83
N PHE A 181 12.77 9.50 -10.71
CA PHE A 181 13.04 10.06 -9.38
C PHE A 181 14.51 9.91 -8.92
N GLY A 182 15.40 9.54 -9.83
CA GLY A 182 16.84 9.43 -9.57
C GLY A 182 17.27 8.10 -8.97
N TYR A 183 16.44 7.05 -9.06
CA TYR A 183 16.84 5.69 -8.67
C TYR A 183 17.56 5.00 -9.82
N SER A 184 18.60 4.22 -9.48
CA SER A 184 19.30 3.34 -10.42
C SER A 184 18.98 1.86 -10.13
N SER A 185 19.02 1.02 -11.16
CA SER A 185 18.78 -0.42 -11.01
C SER A 185 20.02 -1.09 -10.45
N GLN A 186 19.83 -1.88 -9.39
CA GLN A 186 20.84 -2.76 -8.82
C GLN A 186 20.18 -4.10 -8.50
N GLU A 187 20.49 -5.13 -9.30
CA GLU A 187 19.81 -6.43 -9.26
C GLU A 187 18.27 -6.30 -9.36
N ASP A 188 17.55 -6.91 -8.42
CA ASP A 188 16.09 -6.89 -8.28
C ASP A 188 15.53 -5.57 -7.71
N TYR A 189 16.39 -4.58 -7.41
CA TYR A 189 16.00 -3.38 -6.68
C TYR A 189 16.28 -2.10 -7.47
N MET A 190 15.59 -1.04 -7.05
CA MET A 190 15.90 0.35 -7.41
C MET A 190 16.54 1.03 -6.20
N VAL A 191 17.68 1.68 -6.37
CA VAL A 191 18.47 2.25 -5.26
C VAL A 191 18.70 3.74 -5.49
N LYS A 192 18.60 4.53 -4.43
CA LYS A 192 18.92 5.96 -4.41
C LYS A 192 19.66 6.31 -3.13
N LYS A 193 20.69 7.16 -3.26
CA LYS A 193 21.34 7.79 -2.12
C LYS A 193 20.49 8.99 -1.68
N LEU A 194 20.22 9.07 -0.38
CA LEU A 194 19.47 10.18 0.22
C LEU A 194 20.42 11.30 0.65
#